data_AF-A0AAW9IAZ3-F1
#
_entry.id   AF-A0AAW9IAZ3-F1
#
_cell.length_a   1.000
_cell.length_b   1.000
_cell.length_c   1.000
_cell.angle_alpha   90.00
_cell.angle_beta   90.00
_cell.angle_gamma   90.00
#
_symmetry.space_group_name_H-M   'P 1'
#
loop_
_entity.id
_entity.type
_entity.pdbx_description
1 polymer ?
#
loop_
_entity_poly.entity_id
_entity_poly.type
_entity_poly.pdbx_seq_one_letter_code
_entity_poly.pdbx_strand_id
1 'polypeptide(L)'
;FKTSLYTHFYSAITRFRHGIKIENPLMTEIKTLYKNTFNIMKKTSCIIEQRYNCQLSDDEIGYLALHLANSLEYMKKPLKTIVVCHGGIGASNLLVRKLTIQIPEIQIVSQETFLSIHEANLNEVEL
;
A
#
# COMPACT_ATOMS: atom_id res chain seq x y z
N PHE A 1 10.58 -2.30 5.15
CA PHE A 1 9.90 -1.40 4.18
C PHE A 1 10.75 -0.19 3.78
N LYS A 2 11.12 0.71 4.72
CA LYS A 2 12.13 1.77 4.45
C LYS A 2 13.42 1.21 3.80
N THR A 3 13.83 0.02 4.25
CA THR A 3 14.99 -0.70 3.70
C THR A 3 14.80 -1.09 2.23
N SER A 4 13.60 -1.47 1.77
CA SER A 4 13.38 -1.89 0.38
C SER A 4 13.50 -0.71 -0.59
N LEU A 5 12.89 0.42 -0.26
CA LEU A 5 13.03 1.66 -1.04
C LEU A 5 14.50 2.12 -1.03
N TYR A 6 15.15 2.13 0.14
CA TYR A 6 16.55 2.52 0.28
C TYR A 6 17.51 1.60 -0.49
N THR A 7 17.33 0.28 -0.41
CA THR A 7 18.15 -0.70 -1.14
C THR A 7 17.98 -0.55 -2.64
N HIS A 8 16.75 -0.32 -3.12
CA HIS A 8 16.52 -0.06 -4.53
C HIS A 8 17.17 1.26 -4.98
N PHE A 9 17.03 2.31 -4.18
CA PHE A 9 17.70 3.59 -4.42
C PHE A 9 19.22 3.46 -4.52
N TYR A 10 19.83 2.73 -3.59
CA TYR A 10 21.28 2.48 -3.61
C TYR A 10 21.70 1.73 -4.88
N SER A 11 20.91 0.73 -5.27
CA SER A 11 21.15 -0.06 -6.49
C SER A 11 20.99 0.79 -7.75
N ALA A 12 19.98 1.66 -7.81
CA ALA A 12 19.73 2.59 -8.90
C ALA A 12 20.87 3.61 -9.05
N ILE A 13 21.34 4.20 -7.94
CA ILE A 13 22.51 5.11 -7.94
C ILE A 13 23.77 4.37 -8.41
N THR A 14 23.96 3.12 -7.99
CA THR A 14 25.12 2.31 -8.43
C THR A 14 25.07 2.05 -9.93
N ARG A 15 23.93 1.58 -10.46
CA ARG A 15 23.72 1.38 -11.90
C ARG A 15 23.96 2.66 -12.68
N PHE A 16 23.43 3.78 -12.18
CA PHE A 16 23.64 5.09 -12.76
C PHE A 16 25.13 5.44 -12.87
N ARG A 17 25.90 5.32 -11.77
CA ARG A 17 27.33 5.64 -11.76
C ARG A 17 28.15 4.81 -12.75
N HIS A 18 27.63 3.64 -13.13
CA HIS A 18 28.23 2.74 -14.11
C HIS A 18 27.58 2.79 -15.51
N GLY A 19 26.64 3.71 -15.74
CA GLY A 19 25.97 3.87 -17.04
C GLY A 19 25.06 2.69 -17.45
N ILE A 20 24.65 1.86 -16.49
CA ILE A 20 23.82 0.69 -16.74
C ILE A 20 22.37 1.15 -16.87
N LYS A 21 21.81 1.01 -18.08
CA LYS A 21 20.39 1.25 -18.33
C LYS A 21 19.59 -0.02 -18.03
N ILE A 22 18.41 0.16 -17.45
CA ILE A 22 17.46 -0.91 -17.22
C ILE A 22 16.12 -0.53 -17.83
N GLU A 23 15.42 -1.54 -18.33
CA GLU A 23 14.04 -1.42 -18.78
C GLU A 23 13.14 -1.93 -17.66
N ASN A 24 11.98 -1.28 -17.50
CA ASN A 24 10.95 -1.72 -16.60
C ASN A 24 9.78 -2.29 -17.42
N PRO A 25 9.61 -3.62 -17.47
CA PRO A 25 8.58 -4.24 -18.29
C PRO A 25 7.16 -3.89 -17.83
N LEU A 26 7.01 -3.29 -16.65
CA LEU A 26 5.73 -2.89 -16.06
C LEU A 26 5.39 -1.41 -16.30
N MET A 27 6.06 -0.73 -17.24
CA MET A 27 5.86 0.71 -17.44
C MET A 27 4.44 1.10 -17.81
N THR A 28 3.78 0.30 -18.63
CA THR A 28 2.39 0.56 -19.03
C THR A 28 1.46 0.46 -17.82
N GLU A 29 1.63 -0.58 -17.01
CA GLU A 29 0.87 -0.86 -15.80
C GLU A 29 1.12 0.23 -14.75
N ILE A 30 2.37 0.63 -14.54
CA ILE A 30 2.73 1.67 -13.57
C ILE A 30 2.12 3.01 -13.96
N LYS A 31 2.19 3.40 -15.24
CA LYS A 31 1.60 4.65 -15.72
C LYS A 31 0.06 4.63 -15.71
N THR A 32 -0.56 3.45 -15.71
CA THR A 32 -2.01 3.28 -15.69
C THR A 32 -2.55 3.18 -14.26
N LEU A 33 -2.05 2.25 -13.46
CA LEU A 33 -2.53 1.92 -12.11
C LEU A 33 -1.95 2.84 -11.03
N TYR A 34 -0.70 3.25 -11.19
CA TYR A 34 0.05 4.05 -10.20
C TYR A 34 0.43 5.43 -10.72
N LYS A 35 -0.37 5.99 -11.64
CA LYS A 35 -0.12 7.28 -12.32
C LYS A 35 0.27 8.40 -11.38
N ASN A 36 -0.46 8.53 -10.26
CA ASN A 36 -0.22 9.58 -9.28
C ASN A 36 1.14 9.40 -8.60
N THR A 37 1.43 8.18 -8.15
CA THR A 37 2.70 7.83 -7.51
C THR A 37 3.88 8.02 -8.47
N PHE A 38 3.74 7.62 -9.73
CA PHE A 38 4.74 7.86 -10.77
C PHE A 38 5.01 9.35 -10.98
N ASN A 39 3.95 10.17 -11.09
CA ASN A 39 4.09 11.61 -11.26
C ASN A 39 4.75 12.29 -10.06
N ILE A 40 4.45 11.84 -8.84
CA ILE A 40 5.11 12.31 -7.61
C ILE A 40 6.60 11.96 -7.66
N MET A 41 6.94 10.72 -8.00
CA MET A 41 8.34 10.29 -8.11
C MET A 41 9.09 11.04 -9.21
N LYS A 42 8.46 11.29 -10.35
CA LYS A 42 9.05 12.05 -11.46
C LYS A 42 9.28 13.53 -11.10
N LYS A 43 8.40 14.14 -10.31
CA LYS A 43 8.65 15.49 -9.79
C LYS A 43 9.78 15.50 -8.76
N THR A 44 9.88 14.45 -7.95
CA THR A 44 10.89 14.33 -6.89
C THR A 44 12.26 13.90 -7.45
N SER A 45 12.30 13.28 -8.64
CA SER A 45 13.53 12.81 -9.26
C SER A 45 14.51 13.94 -9.50
N CYS A 46 14.04 15.16 -9.82
CA CYS A 46 14.95 16.30 -10.05
C CYS A 46 15.82 16.61 -8.83
N ILE A 47 15.32 16.41 -7.61
CA ILE A 47 16.07 16.64 -6.36
C ILE A 47 17.18 15.59 -6.23
N ILE A 48 16.88 14.35 -6.59
CA ILE A 48 17.83 13.23 -6.55
C ILE A 48 18.90 13.43 -7.62
N GLU A 49 18.47 13.77 -8.84
CA GLU A 49 19.33 14.07 -9.98
C GLU A 49 20.32 15.19 -9.66
N GLN A 50 19.85 16.29 -9.07
CA GLN A 50 20.72 17.38 -8.63
C GLN A 50 21.69 16.95 -7.52
N ARG A 51 21.22 16.20 -6.52
CA ARG A 51 22.04 15.82 -5.37
C ARG A 51 23.15 14.83 -5.73
N TYR A 52 22.88 13.92 -6.66
CA TYR A 52 23.82 12.86 -7.05
C TYR A 52 24.46 13.10 -8.42
N ASN A 53 24.23 14.29 -9.00
CA ASN A 53 24.66 14.67 -10.35
C ASN A 53 24.35 13.56 -11.38
N CYS A 54 23.09 13.13 -11.38
CA CYS A 54 22.61 12.02 -12.17
C CYS A 54 21.37 12.35 -13.00
N GLN A 55 21.02 11.46 -13.93
CA GLN A 55 19.76 11.50 -14.66
C GLN A 55 19.07 10.15 -14.52
N LEU A 56 17.84 10.16 -13.99
CA LEU A 56 17.04 8.96 -13.80
C LEU A 56 16.17 8.75 -15.04
N SER A 57 16.17 7.51 -15.56
CA SER A 57 15.24 7.13 -16.62
C SER A 57 13.81 7.00 -16.08
N ASP A 58 12.83 7.08 -16.97
CA ASP A 58 11.43 6.78 -16.63
C ASP A 58 11.29 5.37 -16.03
N ASP A 59 12.10 4.39 -16.46
CA ASP A 59 12.11 3.03 -15.92
C ASP A 59 12.54 2.95 -14.45
N GLU A 60 13.62 3.65 -14.09
CA GLU A 60 14.08 3.75 -12.69
C GLU A 60 13.05 4.51 -11.84
N ILE A 61 12.49 5.61 -12.36
CA ILE A 61 11.39 6.33 -11.70
C ILE A 61 10.19 5.41 -11.49
N GLY A 62 9.91 4.53 -12.44
CA GLY A 62 8.86 3.52 -12.35
C GLY A 62 9.08 2.50 -11.24
N TYR A 63 10.29 1.96 -11.11
CA TYR A 63 10.62 1.07 -9.99
C TYR A 63 10.48 1.78 -8.64
N LEU A 64 10.97 3.02 -8.54
CA LEU A 64 10.81 3.83 -7.32
C LEU A 64 9.33 4.10 -7.00
N ALA A 65 8.52 4.37 -8.03
CA ALA A 65 7.08 4.57 -7.88
C ALA A 65 6.38 3.30 -7.36
N LEU A 66 6.77 2.12 -7.83
CA LEU A 66 6.24 0.85 -7.34
C LEU A 66 6.60 0.62 -5.86
N HIS A 67 7.85 0.88 -5.47
CA HIS A 67 8.27 0.78 -4.07
C HIS A 67 7.54 1.79 -3.16
N LEU A 68 7.30 3.00 -3.66
CA LEU A 68 6.52 4.00 -2.94
C LEU A 68 5.05 3.57 -2.82
N ALA A 69 4.43 3.11 -3.90
CA ALA A 69 3.04 2.65 -3.91
C ALA A 69 2.84 1.52 -2.89
N ASN A 70 3.72 0.53 -2.91
CA ASN A 70 3.71 -0.56 -1.94
C ASN A 70 3.83 -0.03 -0.49
N SER A 71 4.72 0.94 -0.25
CA SER A 71 4.89 1.54 1.08
C SER A 71 3.67 2.34 1.54
N LEU A 72 2.99 3.04 0.62
CA LEU A 72 1.74 3.76 0.91
C LEU A 72 0.62 2.79 1.29
N GLU A 73 0.54 1.63 0.63
CA GLU A 73 -0.47 0.61 0.92
C GLU A 73 -0.34 0.09 2.37
N TYR A 74 0.88 -0.20 2.83
CA TYR A 74 1.13 -0.62 4.21
C TYR A 74 0.87 0.46 5.26
N MET A 75 0.83 1.74 4.87
CA MET A 75 0.52 2.83 5.79
C MET A 75 -0.98 3.08 5.94
N LYS A 76 -1.82 2.48 5.09
CA LYS A 76 -3.26 2.52 5.27
C LYS A 76 -3.59 1.81 6.58
N LYS A 77 -4.36 2.49 7.42
CA LYS A 77 -4.88 1.89 8.64
C LYS A 77 -6.04 0.95 8.25
N PRO A 78 -6.19 -0.20 8.92
CA PRO A 78 -7.33 -1.06 8.68
C PRO A 78 -8.62 -0.30 9.05
N LEU A 79 -9.67 -0.52 8.28
CA LEU A 79 -10.99 0.05 8.53
C LEU A 79 -11.59 -0.56 9.79
N LYS A 80 -12.01 0.25 10.74
CA LYS A 80 -12.72 -0.22 11.93
C LYS A 80 -14.09 -0.76 11.52
N THR A 81 -14.32 -2.05 11.69
CA THR A 81 -15.47 -2.77 11.12
C THR A 81 -16.33 -3.42 12.19
N ILE A 82 -17.66 -3.30 12.08
CA ILE A 82 -18.60 -4.12 12.87
C ILE A 82 -19.15 -5.26 12.01
N VAL A 83 -19.09 -6.48 12.55
CA VAL A 83 -19.71 -7.64 11.89
C VAL A 83 -21.09 -7.88 12.47
N VAL A 84 -22.13 -7.61 11.68
CA VAL A 84 -23.51 -7.97 12.04
C VAL A 84 -23.85 -9.34 11.47
N CYS A 85 -24.13 -10.31 12.34
CA CYS A 85 -24.47 -11.66 11.92
C CYS A 85 -25.57 -12.26 12.79
N HIS A 86 -26.47 -13.03 12.18
CA HIS A 86 -27.50 -13.79 12.88
C HIS A 86 -27.09 -15.26 12.87
N GLY A 87 -26.30 -15.65 13.87
CA GLY A 87 -25.74 -16.99 14.01
C GLY A 87 -25.37 -17.29 15.45
N GLY A 88 -25.27 -18.57 15.81
CA GLY A 88 -24.74 -18.97 17.12
C GLY A 88 -23.27 -18.54 17.26
N ILE A 89 -22.84 -18.27 18.51
CA ILE A 89 -21.51 -17.75 18.86
C ILE A 89 -20.37 -18.48 18.11
N GLY A 90 -20.46 -19.81 17.99
CA GLY A 90 -19.45 -20.61 17.29
C GLY A 90 -19.32 -20.32 15.79
N ALA A 91 -20.44 -20.18 15.07
CA ALA A 91 -20.43 -19.90 13.64
C ALA A 91 -19.93 -18.47 13.36
N SER A 92 -20.35 -17.52 14.17
CA SER A 92 -19.93 -16.12 14.05
C SER A 92 -18.45 -15.94 14.37
N ASN A 93 -17.92 -16.60 15.39
CA ASN A 93 -16.48 -16.59 15.68
C ASN A 93 -15.65 -17.14 14.52
N LEU A 94 -16.14 -18.20 13.84
CA LEU A 94 -15.48 -18.73 12.66
C LEU A 94 -15.50 -17.74 11.50
N LEU A 95 -16.62 -17.06 11.27
CA LEU A 95 -16.75 -16.00 10.25
C LEU A 95 -15.78 -14.86 10.53
N VAL A 96 -15.81 -14.30 11.75
CA VAL A 96 -14.91 -13.24 12.20
C VAL A 96 -13.46 -13.66 11.97
N ARG A 97 -13.07 -14.86 12.39
CA ARG A 97 -11.71 -15.36 12.19
C ARG A 97 -11.31 -15.48 10.71
N LYS A 98 -12.22 -15.95 9.84
CA LYS A 98 -11.97 -16.01 8.39
C LYS A 98 -11.78 -14.62 7.81
N LEU A 99 -12.65 -13.67 8.18
CA LEU A 99 -12.57 -12.28 7.73
C LEU A 99 -11.26 -11.62 8.17
N THR A 100 -10.86 -11.76 9.43
CA THR A 100 -9.58 -11.24 9.94
C THR A 100 -8.36 -11.82 9.20
N ILE A 101 -8.42 -13.10 8.81
CA ILE A 101 -7.30 -13.74 8.09
C ILE A 101 -7.28 -13.35 6.61
N GLN A 102 -8.45 -13.25 5.98
CA GLN A 102 -8.56 -13.06 4.52
C GLN A 102 -8.58 -11.58 4.10
N ILE A 103 -8.94 -10.67 5.01
CA ILE A 103 -9.11 -9.25 4.74
C ILE A 103 -8.33 -8.46 5.79
N PRO A 104 -7.00 -8.34 5.66
CA PRO A 104 -6.17 -7.58 6.61
C PRO A 104 -6.46 -6.07 6.61
N GLU A 105 -7.18 -5.56 5.60
CA GLU A 105 -7.61 -4.17 5.48
C GLU A 105 -8.75 -3.79 6.43
N ILE A 106 -9.33 -4.75 7.17
CA ILE A 106 -10.36 -4.49 8.18
C ILE A 106 -9.87 -4.87 9.58
N GLN A 107 -10.35 -4.12 10.56
CA GLN A 107 -10.17 -4.38 11.98
C GLN A 107 -11.55 -4.55 12.60
N ILE A 108 -11.92 -5.79 12.93
CA ILE A 108 -13.22 -6.06 13.55
C ILE A 108 -13.20 -5.51 15.00
N VAL A 109 -14.01 -4.48 15.27
CA VAL A 109 -14.08 -3.82 16.58
C VAL A 109 -15.18 -4.38 17.48
N SER A 110 -16.26 -4.89 16.89
CA SER A 110 -17.27 -5.65 17.60
C SER A 110 -18.02 -6.60 16.66
N GLN A 111 -18.73 -7.55 17.28
CA GLN A 111 -19.61 -8.48 16.59
C GLN A 111 -21.01 -8.32 17.20
N GLU A 112 -21.98 -8.00 16.35
CA GLU A 112 -23.35 -7.71 16.79
C GLU A 112 -24.37 -8.60 16.08
N THR A 113 -25.58 -8.62 16.62
CA THR A 113 -26.76 -9.14 15.94
C THR A 113 -27.59 -7.97 15.41
N PHE A 114 -28.55 -8.26 14.52
CA PHE A 114 -29.53 -7.26 14.12
C PHE A 114 -30.28 -6.64 15.31
N LEU A 115 -30.42 -7.40 16.41
CA LEU A 115 -31.10 -6.91 17.61
C LEU A 115 -30.19 -6.06 18.49
N SER A 116 -28.87 -6.29 18.55
CA SER A 116 -27.97 -5.57 19.46
C SER A 116 -27.28 -4.36 18.82
N ILE A 117 -27.25 -4.28 17.48
CA ILE A 117 -26.54 -3.22 16.75
C ILE A 117 -27.00 -1.79 17.11
N HIS A 118 -28.25 -1.61 17.53
CA HIS A 118 -28.78 -0.30 17.92
C HIS A 118 -28.19 0.23 19.25
N GLU A 119 -27.63 -0.65 20.08
CA GLU A 119 -26.94 -0.30 21.33
C GLU A 119 -25.42 -0.16 21.14
N ALA A 120 -24.91 -0.57 19.97
CA ALA A 120 -23.48 -0.54 19.68
C ALA A 120 -22.97 0.89 19.45
N ASN A 121 -21.73 1.15 19.88
CA ASN A 121 -21.07 2.42 19.62
C ASN A 121 -20.54 2.47 18.18
N LEU A 122 -21.18 3.28 17.34
CA LEU A 122 -20.83 3.44 15.92
C LEU A 122 -19.89 4.61 15.62
N ASN A 123 -19.48 5.40 16.63
CA ASN A 123 -18.78 6.68 16.41
C ASN A 123 -17.42 6.54 15.72
N GLU A 124 -16.76 5.40 15.88
CA GLU A 124 -15.45 5.12 15.29
C GLU A 124 -15.49 4.03 14.21
N VAL A 125 -16.69 3.61 13.78
CA VAL A 125 -16.85 2.54 12.79
C VAL A 125 -16.81 3.12 11.39
N GLU A 126 -16.02 2.51 10.54
CA GLU A 126 -15.79 2.91 9.15
C GLU A 126 -16.42 1.92 8.16
N LEU A 127 -16.75 0.69 8.61
CA LEU A 127 -17.38 -0.37 7.82
C LEU A 127 -18.37 -1.22 8.62
#